data_AF-A0A7X5WP16-F1
#
_entry.id   AF-A0A7X5WP16-F1
#
_cell.length_a   1.000
_cell.length_b   1.000
_cell.length_c   1.000
_cell.angle_alpha   90.00
_cell.angle_beta   90.00
_cell.angle_gamma   90.00
#
_symmetry.space_group_name_H-M   'P 1'
#
loop_
_entity.id
_entity.type
_entity.pdbx_description
1 polymer ?
#
loop_
_entity_poly.entity_id
_entity_poly.type
_entity_poly.pdbx_seq_one_letter_code
_entity_poly.pdbx_strand_id
1 'polypeptide(L)'
;MTTLVIATAATSSMVGVIWLVQLVQYPMLATYSPLAPGAAAVDHQRRISWVVGPLMATEGVTALILLFDRPATMAPSTAWIAAVLLAVA
;
A
#
# COMPACT_ATOMS: atom_id res chain seq x y z
N MET A 1 -12.73 -1.03 16.62
CA MET A 1 -13.45 -0.33 15.51
C MET A 1 -12.55 0.69 14.83
N THR A 2 -11.91 1.58 15.58
CA THR A 2 -10.93 2.57 15.08
C THR A 2 -9.83 1.95 14.22
N THR A 3 -9.17 0.89 14.69
CA THR A 3 -8.09 0.20 13.94
C THR A 3 -8.55 -0.31 12.57
N LEU A 4 -9.77 -0.86 12.50
CA LEU A 4 -10.33 -1.36 11.24
C LEU A 4 -10.59 -0.22 10.26
N VAL A 5 -11.06 0.93 10.74
CA VAL A 5 -11.25 2.13 9.90
C VAL A 5 -9.91 2.64 9.37
N ILE A 6 -8.88 2.69 10.22
CA ILE A 6 -7.53 3.12 9.82
C ILE A 6 -6.95 2.16 8.76
N ALA A 7 -7.04 0.85 8.99
CA ALA A 7 -6.60 -0.17 8.03
C ALA A 7 -7.29 0.03 6.67
N THR A 8 -8.62 0.15 6.68
CA THR A 8 -9.43 0.33 5.46
C THR A 8 -9.07 1.61 4.72
N ALA A 9 -8.84 2.72 5.44
CA ALA A 9 -8.45 3.99 4.84
C ALA A 9 -7.05 3.93 4.23
N ALA A 10 -6.10 3.28 4.90
CA ALA A 10 -4.74 3.08 4.41
C ALA A 10 -4.73 2.24 3.13
N THR A 11 -5.42 1.10 3.12
CA THR A 11 -5.54 0.24 1.92
C THR A 11 -6.23 0.96 0.77
N SER A 12 -7.33 1.67 1.01
CA SER A 12 -8.04 2.42 -0.04
C SER A 12 -7.15 3.51 -0.63
N SER A 13 -6.36 4.17 0.20
CA SER A 13 -5.39 5.18 -0.24
C SER A 13 -4.28 4.53 -1.09
N MET A 14 -3.78 3.37 -0.68
CA MET A 14 -2.77 2.63 -1.42
C MET A 14 -3.28 2.16 -2.79
N VAL A 15 -4.53 1.70 -2.88
CA VAL A 15 -5.20 1.38 -4.16
C VAL A 15 -5.23 2.61 -5.07
N GLY A 16 -5.59 3.78 -4.54
CA GLY A 16 -5.57 5.04 -5.29
C GLY A 16 -4.18 5.41 -5.80
N VAL A 17 -3.16 5.27 -4.96
CA VAL A 17 -1.75 5.49 -5.34
C VAL A 17 -1.32 4.53 -6.44
N ILE A 18 -1.65 3.24 -6.32
CA ILE A 18 -1.33 2.24 -7.34
C ILE A 18 -1.98 2.61 -8.67
N TRP A 19 -3.25 3.01 -8.69
CA TRP A 19 -3.91 3.44 -9.93
C TRP A 19 -3.25 4.67 -10.54
N LEU A 20 -2.91 5.68 -9.74
CA LEU A 20 -2.22 6.87 -10.23
C LEU A 20 -0.86 6.51 -10.84
N VAL A 21 -0.07 5.67 -10.16
CA VAL A 21 1.24 5.24 -10.64
C VAL A 21 1.10 4.42 -11.92
N GLN A 22 0.21 3.43 -11.94
CA GLN A 22 0.08 2.50 -13.06
C GLN A 22 -0.56 3.13 -14.30
N LEU A 23 -1.61 3.94 -14.13
CA LEU A 23 -2.39 4.48 -15.25
C LEU A 23 -1.84 5.80 -15.77
N VAL A 24 -1.15 6.58 -14.92
CA VAL A 24 -0.67 7.91 -15.29
C VAL A 24 0.86 7.95 -15.29
N GLN A 25 1.48 7.61 -14.16
CA GLN A 25 2.88 7.96 -13.94
C GLN A 25 3.87 7.07 -14.72
N TYR A 26 3.67 5.75 -14.74
CA TYR A 26 4.50 4.83 -15.52
C TYR A 26 4.38 5.01 -17.04
N PRO A 27 3.17 5.17 -17.62
CA PRO A 27 3.04 5.51 -19.03
C PRO A 27 3.77 6.81 -19.41
N MET A 28 3.68 7.83 -18.56
CA MET A 28 4.44 9.08 -18.74
C MET A 28 5.95 8.84 -18.62
N LEU A 29 6.42 8.08 -17.64
CA LEU A 29 7.84 7.80 -17.44
C LEU A 29 8.44 7.05 -18.65
N ALA A 30 7.69 6.10 -19.23
CA ALA A 30 8.07 5.39 -20.45
C ALA A 30 8.22 6.31 -21.66
N THR A 31 7.44 7.40 -21.70
CA THR A 31 7.44 8.36 -22.82
C THR A 31 8.50 9.46 -22.63
N TYR A 32 8.65 10.00 -21.41
CA TYR A 32 9.46 11.19 -21.12
C TYR A 32 10.86 10.90 -20.57
N SER A 33 11.18 9.65 -20.20
CA SER A 33 12.55 9.24 -19.82
C SER A 33 13.18 8.20 -20.76
N PRO A 34 13.13 8.38 -22.10
CA PRO A 34 13.64 7.36 -23.03
C PRO A 34 15.17 7.24 -23.01
N LEU A 35 15.89 8.29 -22.61
CA LEU A 35 17.36 8.31 -22.62
C LEU A 35 17.99 7.60 -21.42
N ALA A 36 17.30 7.56 -20.27
CA ALA A 36 17.81 6.98 -19.03
C ALA A 36 16.68 6.36 -18.18
N PRO A 37 15.94 5.37 -18.70
CA PRO A 37 14.77 4.80 -18.05
C PRO A 37 15.09 4.17 -16.68
N GLY A 38 16.27 3.56 -16.52
CA GLY A 38 16.71 3.00 -15.25
C GLY A 38 16.94 4.05 -14.16
N ALA A 39 17.59 5.17 -14.49
CA ALA A 39 17.80 6.26 -13.55
C ALA A 39 16.46 6.90 -13.14
N ALA A 40 15.56 7.10 -14.11
CA ALA A 40 14.21 7.61 -13.83
C ALA A 40 13.39 6.68 -12.93
N ALA A 41 13.51 5.36 -13.11
CA ALA A 41 12.85 4.37 -12.27
C ALA A 41 13.39 4.40 -10.82
N VAL A 42 14.71 4.45 -10.64
CA VAL A 42 15.34 4.53 -9.31
C VAL A 42 14.93 5.82 -8.59
N ASP A 43 14.95 6.95 -9.30
CA ASP A 43 14.55 8.24 -8.74
C ASP A 43 13.06 8.24 -8.36
N HIS A 44 12.19 7.67 -9.20
CA HIS A 44 10.78 7.49 -8.88
C HIS A 44 10.59 6.61 -7.64
N GLN A 45 11.24 5.44 -7.59
CA GLN A 45 11.18 4.53 -6.44
C GLN A 45 11.58 5.24 -5.15
N ARG A 46 12.70 5.97 -5.14
CA ARG A 46 13.18 6.68 -3.95
C ARG A 46 12.21 7.77 -3.47
N ARG A 47 11.54 8.46 -4.40
CA ARG A 47 10.60 9.54 -4.07
C ARG A 47 9.24 8.99 -3.64
N ILE A 48 8.72 7.98 -4.32
CA ILE A 48 7.41 7.40 -4.01
C ILE A 48 7.43 6.64 -2.67
N SER A 49 8.58 6.13 -2.22
CA SER A 49 8.73 5.52 -0.89
C SER A 49 8.30 6.44 0.26
N TRP A 50 8.42 7.76 0.13
CA TRP A 50 7.94 8.70 1.15
C TRP A 50 6.42 8.79 1.23
N VAL A 51 5.73 8.44 0.16
CA VAL A 51 4.26 8.42 0.09
C VAL A 51 3.73 7.05 0.48
N VAL A 52 4.29 5.99 -0.12
CA VAL A 52 3.84 4.60 0.08
C VAL A 52 4.31 4.04 1.42
N GLY A 53 5.53 4.36 1.86
CA GLY A 53 6.12 3.80 3.08
C GLY A 53 5.26 4.01 4.33
N PRO A 54 4.75 5.23 4.60
CA PRO A 54 3.83 5.47 5.72
C PRO A 54 2.51 4.70 5.60
N LEU A 55 1.96 4.57 4.39
CA LEU A 55 0.72 3.80 4.15
C LEU A 55 0.96 2.31 4.41
N MET A 56 2.02 1.73 3.84
CA MET A 56 2.41 0.33 4.07
C MET A 56 2.71 0.05 5.55
N ALA A 57 3.42 0.95 6.23
CA ALA A 57 3.67 0.80 7.67
C ALA A 57 2.37 0.81 8.47
N THR A 58 1.42 1.68 8.09
CA THR A 58 0.09 1.74 8.71
C THR A 58 -0.69 0.45 8.49
N GLU A 59 -0.68 -0.12 7.27
CA GLU A 59 -1.29 -1.41 6.98
C GLU A 59 -0.65 -2.53 7.81
N GLY A 60 0.68 -2.59 7.87
CA GLY A 60 1.41 -3.59 8.66
C GLY A 60 1.07 -3.53 10.15
N VAL A 61 1.14 -2.33 10.75
CA VAL A 61 0.84 -2.14 12.17
C VAL A 61 -0.63 -2.45 12.46
N THR A 62 -1.57 -1.99 11.63
CA THR A 62 -2.99 -2.26 11.85
C THR A 62 -3.35 -3.72 11.64
N ALA A 63 -2.73 -4.42 10.69
CA ALA A 63 -2.90 -5.86 10.51
C ALA A 63 -2.44 -6.65 11.74
N LEU A 64 -1.28 -6.31 12.30
CA LEU A 64 -0.80 -6.92 13.55
C LEU A 64 -1.76 -6.66 14.71
N ILE A 65 -2.24 -5.42 14.88
CA ILE A 65 -3.21 -5.09 15.94
C ILE A 65 -4.50 -5.88 15.74
N LEU A 66 -5.03 -5.99 14.52
CA LEU A 66 -6.26 -6.73 14.24
C LEU A 66 -6.14 -8.24 14.44
N LEU A 67 -4.94 -8.83 14.43
CA LEU A 67 -4.77 -10.24 14.80
C LEU A 67 -5.00 -10.47 16.29
N PHE A 68 -4.66 -9.50 17.16
CA PHE A 68 -4.77 -9.61 18.61
C PHE A 68 -6.03 -8.95 19.19
N ASP A 69 -6.41 -7.78 18.68
CA ASP A 69 -7.53 -6.94 19.15
C ASP A 69 -8.50 -6.62 18.01
N ARG A 70 -9.11 -7.68 17.46
CA ARG A 70 -10.18 -7.52 16.46
C ARG A 70 -11.51 -7.14 17.10
N PRO A 71 -12.34 -6.37 16.39
CA PRO A 71 -13.72 -6.16 16.79
C PRO A 71 -14.56 -7.44 16.75
N ALA A 72 -15.56 -7.55 17.63
CA ALA A 72 -16.46 -8.70 17.68
C ALA A 72 -17.24 -8.94 16.37
N THR A 73 -17.48 -7.91 15.57
CA THR A 73 -18.15 -7.98 14.27
C THR A 73 -17.25 -8.53 13.14
N MET A 74 -15.95 -8.67 13.38
CA MET A 74 -14.99 -9.16 12.39
C MET A 74 -14.65 -10.63 12.66
N ALA A 75 -14.81 -11.49 11.66
CA ALA A 75 -14.42 -12.89 11.78
C ALA A 75 -12.90 -13.06 11.99
N PRO A 76 -12.43 -14.01 12.81
CA PRO A 76 -10.99 -14.24 12.97
C PRO A 76 -10.31 -14.69 11.67
N SER A 77 -11.01 -15.40 10.79
CA SER A 77 -10.48 -15.83 9.50
C SER A 77 -10.14 -14.66 8.58
N THR A 78 -10.94 -13.59 8.57
CA THR A 78 -10.67 -12.42 7.73
C THR A 78 -9.44 -11.65 8.18
N ALA A 79 -9.16 -11.61 9.48
CA ALA A 79 -7.92 -10.99 10.01
C ALA A 79 -6.68 -11.76 9.55
N TRP A 80 -6.71 -13.10 9.61
CA TRP A 80 -5.61 -13.93 9.13
C TRP A 80 -5.43 -13.86 7.61
N ILE A 81 -6.51 -13.87 6.83
CA ILE A 81 -6.43 -13.73 5.37
C ILE A 81 -5.80 -12.37 5.01
N ALA A 82 -6.26 -11.29 5.63
CA ALA A 82 -5.69 -9.96 5.38
C ALA A 82 -4.19 -9.90 5.74
N ALA A 83 -3.79 -10.48 6.87
CA ALA A 83 -2.39 -10.52 7.28
C ALA A 83 -1.52 -11.36 6.33
N VAL A 84 -2.01 -12.50 5.86
CA VAL A 84 -1.28 -13.35 4.89
C VAL A 84 -1.16 -12.66 3.54
N LEU A 85 -2.23 -12.03 3.05
CA LEU A 85 -2.19 -11.27 1.80
C LEU A 85 -1.18 -10.13 1.88
N LEU A 86 -1.15 -9.39 2.99
CA LEU A 86 -0.19 -8.32 3.22
C LEU A 86 1.26 -8.83 3.30
N ALA A 87 1.49 -10.02 3.86
CA ALA A 87 2.82 -10.60 3.98
C ALA A 87 3.42 -11.05 2.64
N VAL A 88 2.59 -11.27 1.61
CA VAL A 88 3.01 -11.71 0.26
C VAL A 88 3.03 -10.55 -0.76
N ALA A 89 2.42 -9.41 -0.41
CA ALA A 89 2.41 -8.19 -1.22
C ALA A 89 3.80 -7.55 -1.31
#